data_AF-A0AAE1GRQ7-F1
#
_entry.id   AF-A0AAE1GRQ7-F1
#
_cell.length_a   1.000
_cell.length_b   1.000
_cell.length_c   1.000
_cell.angle_alpha   90.00
_cell.angle_beta   90.00
_cell.angle_gamma   90.00
#
_symmetry.space_group_name_H-M   'P 1'
#
loop_
_entity.id
_entity.type
_entity.pdbx_description
1 polymer ?
#
loop_
_entity_poly.entity_id
_entity_poly.type
_entity_poly.pdbx_seq_one_letter_code
_entity_poly.pdbx_strand_id
1 'polypeptide(L)'
;MFSLQYLVSRPVEEGLMKLDMEPLGPLGHGPGLGPGLGPRVVEVKSLTRWSQTPPAHGGLLADYSLSGELPAHKHCPFPYNPTLNHKVVLWNGDISELSLDAIVHSTNESMTERSPHSDRIHHRAGRGLRDEIINEVIECRTGGVRVTQGHNLPARFIIHTVGPKYNVKYQTAAENSLHMCYRNVLQKAKELNLQTLGLCVINSVRRNYPPDRGAHIALRTLRRHLELPSYSQLDAVVLAVDNVDLSIYEVLLPLYFPRSSAEEAQSRWLLPADIGGSLGEPVLPDRQIRIIDNPHHALTGKCSLQPAAAQCSAPCKGNGALTKPPCRIRASSRVLSQIGTIGCSRAYMPLTS
;
A
#
# COMPACT_ATOMS: atom_id res chain seq x y z
N MET A 1 13.73 21.80 -11.01
CA MET A 1 13.52 21.67 -9.56
C MET A 1 13.05 23.01 -9.03
N PHE A 2 11.74 23.26 -9.05
CA PHE A 2 11.14 24.37 -8.31
C PHE A 2 10.30 23.76 -7.19
N SER A 3 10.70 24.07 -5.95
CA SER A 3 10.03 23.64 -4.73
C SER A 3 8.66 24.30 -4.65
N LEU A 4 7.63 23.51 -4.32
CA LEU A 4 6.23 23.90 -4.08
C LEU A 4 6.04 24.77 -2.82
N GLN A 5 7.05 25.53 -2.42
CA GLN A 5 7.13 26.22 -1.13
C GLN A 5 6.60 27.67 -1.12
N TYR A 6 6.07 28.20 -2.22
CA TYR A 6 5.84 29.65 -2.36
C TYR A 6 4.37 30.11 -2.45
N LEU A 7 3.44 29.39 -1.83
CA LEU A 7 2.02 29.82 -1.80
C LEU A 7 1.41 29.98 -0.40
N VAL A 8 2.21 30.18 0.64
CA VAL A 8 1.70 30.62 1.95
C VAL A 8 2.64 31.65 2.58
N SER A 9 2.49 32.91 2.17
CA SER A 9 3.02 34.06 2.92
C SER A 9 2.15 35.28 2.63
N ARG A 10 1.23 35.61 3.54
CA ARG A 10 0.72 36.97 3.72
C ARG A 10 1.12 37.44 5.12
N PRO A 11 1.69 38.64 5.28
CA PRO A 11 2.02 39.18 6.59
C PRO A 11 0.74 39.60 7.32
N VAL A 12 0.65 39.26 8.59
CA VAL A 12 -0.37 39.78 9.51
C VAL A 12 0.20 41.04 10.14
N GLU A 13 -0.40 42.20 9.88
CA GLU A 13 -0.06 43.44 10.57
C GLU A 13 -0.50 43.38 12.04
N GLU A 14 0.41 43.79 12.93
CA GLU A 14 0.19 43.90 14.37
C GLU A 14 -0.70 45.11 14.70
N GLY A 15 -1.97 44.84 14.99
CA GLY A 15 -2.88 45.78 15.65
C GLY A 15 -3.02 45.44 17.13
N LEU A 16 -2.30 46.15 17.99
CA LEU A 16 -2.37 46.03 19.45
C LEU A 16 -3.71 46.61 19.96
N MET A 17 -4.69 45.77 20.28
CA MET A 17 -5.81 46.15 21.14
C MET A 17 -5.75 45.34 22.43
N LYS A 18 -5.51 46.05 23.54
CA LYS A 18 -5.61 45.53 24.91
C LYS A 18 -7.06 45.12 25.16
N LEU A 19 -7.26 43.86 25.56
CA LEU A 19 -8.49 43.41 26.19
C LEU A 19 -8.13 42.89 27.58
N ASP A 20 -8.77 43.48 28.58
CA ASP A 20 -8.59 43.20 29.99
C ASP A 20 -8.98 41.75 30.33
N MET A 21 -8.09 41.07 31.06
CA MET A 21 -8.28 39.70 31.54
C MET A 21 -9.05 39.72 32.87
N GLU A 22 -10.35 39.42 32.82
CA GLU A 22 -11.14 38.99 33.98
C GLU A 22 -11.02 37.46 34.16
N PRO A 23 -10.88 36.95 35.39
CA PRO A 23 -10.60 35.53 35.64
C PRO A 23 -11.84 34.65 35.41
N LEU A 24 -11.70 33.67 34.52
CA LEU A 24 -12.73 32.65 34.26
C LEU A 24 -12.90 31.71 35.47
N GLY A 25 -14.13 31.67 35.99
CA GLY A 25 -14.59 30.67 36.96
C GLY A 25 -14.62 29.24 36.40
N PRO A 26 -14.92 28.23 37.25
CA PRO A 26 -14.72 26.83 36.91
C PRO A 26 -15.56 26.37 35.72
N LEU A 27 -14.91 25.64 34.81
CA LEU A 27 -15.43 25.12 33.54
C LEU A 27 -16.73 24.32 33.75
N GLY A 28 -17.83 24.89 33.26
CA GLY A 28 -19.11 24.19 33.14
C GLY A 28 -19.03 23.02 32.17
N HIS A 29 -19.71 21.93 32.54
CA HIS A 29 -19.92 20.76 31.69
C HIS A 29 -20.43 21.17 30.30
N GLY A 30 -19.74 20.68 29.25
CA GLY A 30 -20.19 20.80 27.87
C GLY A 30 -21.56 20.16 27.66
N PRO A 31 -22.31 20.59 26.63
CA PRO A 31 -23.69 20.18 26.43
C PRO A 31 -23.78 18.67 26.23
N GLY A 32 -24.56 18.01 27.09
CA GLY A 32 -24.81 16.59 27.02
C GLY A 32 -25.43 16.18 25.69
N LEU A 33 -24.97 15.05 25.14
CA LEU A 33 -25.68 14.34 24.09
C LEU A 33 -27.10 14.04 24.58
N GLY A 34 -28.09 14.53 23.84
CA GLY A 34 -29.49 14.17 24.06
C GLY A 34 -29.71 12.65 23.89
N PRO A 35 -30.66 12.06 24.61
CA PRO A 35 -30.93 10.63 24.54
C PRO A 35 -31.74 10.31 23.27
N GLY A 36 -31.32 9.33 22.47
CA GLY A 36 -32.24 8.60 21.58
C GLY A 36 -31.85 8.35 20.12
N LEU A 37 -30.69 8.78 19.62
CA LEU A 37 -30.24 8.38 18.28
C LEU A 37 -29.17 7.30 18.43
N GLY A 38 -29.44 6.10 17.89
CA GLY A 38 -28.45 5.04 17.79
C GLY A 38 -27.17 5.50 17.07
N PRO A 39 -26.09 4.71 17.13
CA PRO A 39 -24.81 5.12 16.58
C PRO A 39 -24.95 5.44 15.08
N ARG A 40 -24.56 6.65 14.66
CA ARG A 40 -24.70 7.15 13.28
C ARG A 40 -24.12 6.16 12.27
N VAL A 41 -24.93 5.67 11.33
CA VAL A 41 -24.51 4.76 10.25
C VAL A 41 -24.62 5.50 8.91
N VAL A 42 -23.59 5.34 8.07
CA VAL A 42 -23.52 5.94 6.74
C VAL A 42 -23.53 4.83 5.70
N GLU A 43 -24.60 4.78 4.90
CA GLU A 43 -24.76 3.82 3.81
C GLU A 43 -23.93 4.22 2.59
N VAL A 44 -23.24 3.25 1.97
CA VAL A 44 -22.43 3.51 0.76
C VAL A 44 -23.21 4.16 -0.37
N LYS A 45 -24.52 3.85 -0.48
CA LYS A 45 -25.42 4.39 -1.51
C LYS A 45 -25.71 5.87 -1.34
N SER A 46 -25.54 6.40 -0.13
CA SER A 46 -25.73 7.83 0.16
C SER A 46 -24.51 8.67 -0.21
N LEU A 47 -23.36 8.04 -0.48
CA LEU A 47 -22.12 8.73 -0.81
C LEU A 47 -22.05 9.08 -2.29
N THR A 48 -21.58 10.30 -2.58
CA THR A 48 -21.38 10.77 -3.96
C THR A 48 -20.18 10.05 -4.59
N ARG A 49 -20.38 9.40 -5.74
CA ARG A 49 -19.30 8.76 -6.49
C ARG A 49 -18.38 9.82 -7.11
N TRP A 50 -17.11 9.52 -7.27
CA TRP A 50 -16.14 10.46 -7.84
C TRP A 50 -16.51 10.91 -9.26
N SER A 51 -17.16 10.03 -10.04
CA SER A 51 -17.72 10.40 -11.35
C SER A 51 -18.83 11.46 -11.31
N GLN A 52 -19.42 11.71 -10.14
CA GLN A 52 -20.49 12.69 -9.92
C GLN A 52 -19.97 13.95 -9.20
N THR A 53 -18.74 13.93 -8.69
CA THR A 53 -18.15 15.05 -7.97
C THR A 53 -17.69 16.14 -8.95
N PRO A 54 -18.16 17.40 -8.82
CA PRO A 54 -17.72 18.48 -9.69
C PRO A 54 -16.23 18.82 -9.45
N PRO A 55 -15.55 19.44 -10.44
CA PRO A 55 -14.19 19.94 -10.24
C PRO A 55 -14.16 21.00 -9.13
N ALA A 56 -13.27 20.84 -8.16
CA ALA A 56 -13.23 21.66 -6.94
C ALA A 56 -12.98 23.16 -7.20
N HIS A 57 -12.48 23.55 -8.39
CA HIS A 57 -12.04 24.92 -8.69
C HIS A 57 -12.74 25.51 -9.93
N GLY A 58 -14.00 25.14 -10.19
CA GLY A 58 -14.81 25.79 -11.23
C GLY A 58 -14.25 25.72 -12.65
N GLY A 59 -13.34 24.78 -12.93
CA GLY A 59 -12.69 24.62 -14.23
C GLY A 59 -11.54 25.59 -14.51
N LEU A 60 -11.11 26.43 -13.55
CA LEU A 60 -9.90 27.23 -13.68
C LEU A 60 -8.66 26.34 -13.50
N LEU A 61 -8.38 25.54 -14.52
CA LEU A 61 -7.14 24.80 -14.62
C LEU A 61 -6.05 25.78 -15.08
N ALA A 62 -4.96 25.89 -14.31
CA ALA A 62 -3.81 26.64 -14.76
C ALA A 62 -3.28 26.03 -16.06
N ASP A 63 -3.22 26.83 -17.13
CA ASP A 63 -2.68 26.41 -18.42
C ASP A 63 -1.15 26.45 -18.38
N TYR A 64 -0.57 25.31 -18.01
CA TYR A 64 0.89 25.13 -18.00
C TYR A 64 1.49 25.05 -19.40
N SER A 65 0.68 24.96 -20.46
CA SER A 65 1.19 24.94 -21.85
C SER A 65 1.93 26.24 -22.21
N LEU A 66 1.66 27.32 -21.48
CA LEU A 66 2.29 28.63 -21.66
C LEU A 66 3.60 28.81 -20.87
N SER A 67 4.00 27.85 -20.03
CA SER A 67 5.21 27.95 -19.21
C SER A 67 6.52 27.78 -20.01
N GLY A 68 6.43 27.38 -21.29
CA GLY A 68 7.59 27.05 -22.13
C GLY A 68 8.30 25.75 -21.75
N GLU A 69 7.83 25.05 -20.71
CA GLU A 69 8.31 23.73 -20.30
C GLU A 69 7.54 22.63 -21.05
N LEU A 70 8.16 21.45 -21.20
CA LEU A 70 7.48 20.26 -21.74
C LEU A 70 6.76 19.51 -20.62
N PRO A 71 5.63 18.83 -20.91
CA PRO A 71 4.97 17.98 -19.92
C PRO A 71 5.91 16.92 -19.37
N ALA A 72 5.78 16.59 -18.09
CA ALA A 72 6.54 15.51 -17.46
C ALA A 72 6.32 14.16 -18.15
N HIS A 73 5.13 13.95 -18.72
CA HIS A 73 4.74 12.73 -19.42
C HIS A 73 4.28 12.99 -20.85
N LYS A 74 4.84 12.26 -21.82
CA LYS A 74 4.44 12.35 -23.25
C LYS A 74 3.00 11.90 -23.48
N HIS A 75 2.56 10.87 -22.76
CA HIS A 75 1.22 10.31 -22.78
C HIS A 75 0.61 10.36 -21.38
N CYS A 76 -0.71 10.43 -21.28
CA CYS A 76 -1.42 10.38 -20.00
C CYS A 76 -1.20 9.00 -19.35
N PRO A 77 -0.50 8.93 -18.20
CA PRO A 77 -0.23 7.64 -17.54
C PRO A 77 -1.50 6.94 -17.02
N PHE A 78 -2.54 7.75 -16.75
CA PHE A 78 -3.84 7.34 -16.24
C PHE A 78 -4.94 8.03 -17.06
N PRO A 79 -5.45 7.40 -18.13
CA PRO A 79 -6.49 8.00 -18.98
C PRO A 79 -7.84 8.09 -18.26
N TYR A 80 -8.71 8.96 -18.76
CA TYR A 80 -10.11 9.06 -18.32
C TYR A 80 -10.81 7.69 -18.42
N ASN A 81 -11.46 7.28 -17.33
CA ASN A 81 -12.24 6.05 -17.30
C ASN A 81 -13.47 6.22 -16.39
N PRO A 82 -14.69 6.33 -16.96
CA PRO A 82 -15.90 6.60 -16.18
C PRO A 82 -16.25 5.44 -15.25
N THR A 83 -15.98 4.20 -15.64
CA THR A 83 -16.24 3.01 -14.83
C THR A 83 -15.37 2.99 -13.57
N LEU A 84 -14.08 3.35 -13.69
CA LEU A 84 -13.20 3.45 -12.54
C LEU A 84 -13.60 4.61 -11.63
N ASN A 85 -13.95 5.76 -12.22
CA ASN A 85 -14.41 6.92 -11.46
C ASN A 85 -15.72 6.65 -10.70
N HIS A 86 -16.59 5.79 -11.22
CA HIS A 86 -17.81 5.39 -10.50
C HIS A 86 -17.54 4.53 -9.26
N LYS A 87 -16.43 3.78 -9.25
CA LYS A 87 -16.02 2.94 -8.12
C LYS A 87 -15.40 3.73 -6.97
N VAL A 88 -14.82 4.90 -7.22
CA VAL A 88 -14.12 5.68 -6.19
C VAL A 88 -15.08 6.64 -5.51
N VAL A 89 -14.95 6.79 -4.19
CA VAL A 89 -15.62 7.79 -3.38
C VAL A 89 -14.56 8.49 -2.53
N LEU A 90 -14.54 9.82 -2.53
CA LEU A 90 -13.78 10.60 -1.55
C LEU A 90 -14.75 11.06 -0.48
N TRP A 91 -14.48 10.71 0.78
CA TRP A 91 -15.39 11.01 1.88
C TRP A 91 -14.62 11.49 3.11
N ASN A 92 -15.06 12.60 3.68
CA ASN A 92 -14.52 13.14 4.92
C ASN A 92 -15.40 12.72 6.09
N GLY A 93 -14.88 11.89 6.99
CA GLY A 93 -15.63 11.39 8.13
C GLY A 93 -15.01 10.18 8.81
N ASP A 94 -15.68 9.70 9.85
CA ASP A 94 -15.19 8.56 10.62
C ASP A 94 -15.51 7.24 9.93
N ILE A 95 -14.46 6.53 9.47
CA ILE A 95 -14.59 5.26 8.76
C ILE A 95 -15.40 4.21 9.53
N SER A 96 -15.45 4.31 10.87
CA SER A 96 -16.21 3.40 11.73
C SER A 96 -17.74 3.49 11.54
N GLU A 97 -18.23 4.58 10.94
CA GLU A 97 -19.65 4.81 10.67
C GLU A 97 -20.13 4.15 9.37
N LEU A 98 -19.21 3.74 8.49
CA LEU A 98 -19.54 3.26 7.14
C LEU A 98 -20.09 1.83 7.17
N SER A 99 -21.27 1.62 6.57
CA SER A 99 -21.78 0.28 6.27
C SER A 99 -21.21 -0.22 4.94
N LEU A 100 -20.18 -1.06 5.05
CA LEU A 100 -19.40 -1.63 3.94
C LEU A 100 -19.08 -3.10 4.23
N ASP A 101 -18.56 -3.84 3.25
CA ASP A 101 -18.10 -5.20 3.52
C ASP A 101 -16.84 -5.20 4.38
N ALA A 102 -15.90 -4.27 4.15
CA ALA A 102 -14.79 -4.08 5.07
C ALA A 102 -14.33 -2.63 5.18
N ILE A 103 -13.77 -2.31 6.34
CA ILE A 103 -13.01 -1.07 6.57
C ILE A 103 -11.56 -1.41 6.89
N VAL A 104 -10.64 -0.49 6.55
CA VAL A 104 -9.23 -0.63 6.89
C VAL A 104 -8.93 0.05 8.21
N HIS A 105 -8.22 -0.64 9.08
CA HIS A 105 -7.66 -0.10 10.32
C HIS A 105 -6.12 -0.06 10.21
N SER A 106 -5.56 1.14 10.14
CA SER A 106 -4.10 1.33 10.23
C SER A 106 -3.66 1.32 11.70
N THR A 107 -2.79 0.37 12.07
CA THR A 107 -2.32 0.15 13.45
C THR A 107 -0.81 -0.10 13.51
N ASN A 108 -0.28 -0.48 14.68
CA ASN A 108 1.13 -0.84 14.91
C ASN A 108 1.35 -2.36 14.92
N GLU A 109 2.61 -2.79 14.96
CA GLU A 109 2.96 -4.21 14.81
C GLU A 109 2.37 -5.10 15.92
N SER A 110 2.21 -4.54 17.12
CA SER A 110 1.62 -5.20 18.28
C SER A 110 0.10 -5.09 18.34
N MET A 111 -0.56 -4.48 17.36
CA MET A 111 -2.02 -4.31 17.30
C MET A 111 -2.62 -3.55 18.51
N THR A 112 -1.83 -2.69 19.15
CA THR A 112 -2.17 -1.93 20.36
C THR A 112 -2.08 -0.42 20.17
N GLU A 113 -2.06 0.06 18.92
CA GLU A 113 -1.94 1.49 18.65
C GLU A 113 -3.11 2.28 19.26
N ARG A 114 -2.77 3.31 20.04
CA ARG A 114 -3.71 4.27 20.63
C ARG A 114 -3.71 5.55 19.84
N SER A 115 -4.64 5.72 18.92
CA SER A 115 -4.83 6.92 18.12
C SER A 115 -6.32 7.27 18.09
N PRO A 116 -6.72 8.53 17.87
CA PRO A 116 -8.14 8.89 17.77
C PRO A 116 -8.90 8.01 16.77
N HIS A 117 -8.26 7.67 15.65
CA HIS A 117 -8.81 6.75 14.66
C HIS A 117 -9.00 5.32 15.20
N SER A 118 -7.95 4.73 15.79
CA SER A 118 -8.00 3.37 16.38
C SER A 118 -9.01 3.31 17.53
N ASP A 119 -9.02 4.32 18.40
CA ASP A 119 -9.91 4.38 19.55
C ASP A 119 -11.38 4.47 19.14
N ARG A 120 -11.72 5.20 18.06
CA ARG A 120 -13.09 5.21 17.48
C ARG A 120 -13.50 3.83 16.98
N ILE A 121 -12.63 3.15 16.22
CA ILE A 121 -12.89 1.79 15.71
C ILE A 121 -13.10 0.82 16.87
N HIS A 122 -12.21 0.79 17.85
CA HIS A 122 -12.33 -0.10 19.02
C HIS A 122 -13.54 0.22 19.89
N HIS A 123 -13.83 1.50 20.12
CA HIS A 123 -14.99 1.92 20.90
C HIS A 123 -16.28 1.43 20.24
N ARG A 124 -16.40 1.59 18.91
CA ARG A 124 -17.59 1.23 18.17
C ARG A 124 -17.73 -0.27 17.91
N ALA A 125 -16.64 -0.97 17.60
CA ALA A 125 -16.65 -2.43 17.42
C ALA A 125 -16.93 -3.17 18.75
N GLY A 126 -16.59 -2.55 19.88
CA GLY A 126 -16.79 -3.11 21.22
C GLY A 126 -15.67 -4.08 21.62
N ARG A 127 -15.83 -4.69 22.80
CA ARG A 127 -14.80 -5.55 23.40
C ARG A 127 -14.44 -6.78 22.56
N GLY A 128 -15.39 -7.30 21.78
CA GLY A 128 -15.17 -8.48 20.94
C GLY A 128 -13.99 -8.34 19.99
N LEU A 129 -13.79 -7.14 19.43
CA LEU A 129 -12.63 -6.85 18.57
C LEU A 129 -11.30 -7.00 19.31
N ARG A 130 -11.25 -6.53 20.55
CA ARG A 130 -10.03 -6.61 21.35
C ARG A 130 -9.71 -8.07 21.70
N ASP A 131 -10.74 -8.85 22.01
CA ASP A 131 -10.60 -10.27 22.33
C ASP A 131 -10.13 -11.06 21.10
N GLU A 132 -10.70 -10.83 19.92
CA GLU A 132 -10.29 -11.46 18.65
C GLU A 132 -8.84 -11.10 18.28
N ILE A 133 -8.45 -9.82 18.43
CA ILE A 133 -7.07 -9.39 18.16
C ILE A 133 -6.06 -10.09 19.08
N ILE A 134 -6.37 -10.18 20.38
CA ILE A 134 -5.46 -10.80 21.37
C ILE A 134 -5.35 -12.31 21.16
N ASN A 135 -6.45 -12.98 20.80
CA ASN A 135 -6.50 -14.44 20.73
C ASN A 135 -6.07 -15.00 19.37
N GLU A 136 -6.38 -14.31 18.26
CA GLU A 136 -6.23 -14.87 16.91
C GLU A 136 -5.18 -14.14 16.05
N VAL A 137 -5.04 -12.83 16.21
CA VAL A 137 -4.18 -12.01 15.33
C VAL A 137 -2.76 -11.87 15.89
N ILE A 138 -2.65 -11.49 17.16
CA ILE A 138 -1.43 -11.29 17.97
C ILE A 138 -0.50 -10.19 17.43
N GLU A 139 -0.03 -10.31 16.19
CA GLU A 139 0.89 -9.36 15.56
C GLU A 139 0.68 -9.22 14.05
N CYS A 140 1.09 -8.06 13.51
CA CYS A 140 1.11 -7.79 12.09
C CYS A 140 2.43 -7.08 11.72
N ARG A 141 3.15 -7.58 10.71
CA ARG A 141 4.39 -6.91 10.27
C ARG A 141 4.05 -5.66 9.45
N THR A 142 4.94 -4.65 9.45
CA THR A 142 4.84 -3.49 8.54
C THR A 142 4.62 -3.95 7.09
N GLY A 143 3.63 -3.37 6.41
CA GLY A 143 3.21 -3.76 5.05
C GLY A 143 2.29 -4.99 4.99
N GLY A 144 2.14 -5.72 6.09
CA GLY A 144 1.27 -6.88 6.20
C GLY A 144 -0.20 -6.51 6.44
N VAL A 145 -1.05 -7.53 6.39
CA VAL A 145 -2.47 -7.41 6.69
C VAL A 145 -2.97 -8.57 7.56
N ARG A 146 -3.98 -8.29 8.38
CA ARG A 146 -4.75 -9.24 9.20
C ARG A 146 -6.22 -8.89 9.07
N VAL A 147 -7.10 -9.87 9.23
CA VAL A 147 -8.54 -9.67 9.09
C VAL A 147 -9.21 -10.12 10.37
N THR A 148 -10.18 -9.34 10.83
CA THR A 148 -11.08 -9.70 11.93
C THR A 148 -12.53 -9.45 11.53
N GLN A 149 -13.48 -9.92 12.35
CA GLN A 149 -14.89 -9.54 12.22
C GLN A 149 -15.10 -8.07 12.59
N GLY A 150 -16.14 -7.45 12.04
CA GLY A 150 -16.54 -6.08 12.38
C GLY A 150 -17.17 -5.93 13.77
N HIS A 151 -17.65 -7.02 14.36
CA HIS A 151 -18.40 -7.04 15.63
C HIS A 151 -19.59 -6.08 15.60
N ASN A 152 -19.57 -5.01 16.42
CA ASN A 152 -20.64 -4.02 16.50
C ASN A 152 -20.51 -2.91 15.44
N LEU A 153 -19.50 -2.96 14.56
CA LEU A 153 -19.39 -2.02 13.44
C LEU A 153 -20.49 -2.30 12.40
N PRO A 154 -20.92 -1.27 11.66
CA PRO A 154 -21.77 -1.46 10.49
C PRO A 154 -21.06 -2.22 9.35
N ALA A 155 -19.72 -2.26 9.38
CA ALA A 155 -18.91 -3.02 8.43
C ALA A 155 -18.79 -4.49 8.85
N ARG A 156 -18.76 -5.41 7.88
CA ARG A 156 -18.71 -6.86 8.16
C ARG A 156 -17.32 -7.32 8.64
N PHE A 157 -16.26 -6.76 8.09
CA PHE A 157 -14.87 -7.11 8.41
C PHE A 157 -14.02 -5.87 8.70
N ILE A 158 -12.93 -6.08 9.43
CA ILE A 158 -11.86 -5.09 9.56
C ILE A 158 -10.59 -5.68 8.97
N ILE A 159 -10.00 -4.98 8.00
CA ILE A 159 -8.68 -5.32 7.47
C ILE A 159 -7.65 -4.44 8.18
N HIS A 160 -6.92 -5.03 9.12
CA HIS A 160 -5.85 -4.38 9.83
C HIS A 160 -4.57 -4.37 9.01
N THR A 161 -3.89 -3.23 8.95
CA THR A 161 -2.59 -3.10 8.28
C THR A 161 -1.66 -2.20 9.08
N VAL A 162 -0.35 -2.35 8.86
CA VAL A 162 0.66 -1.59 9.59
C VAL A 162 1.47 -0.74 8.63
N GLY A 163 1.19 0.57 8.66
CA GLY A 163 1.93 1.56 7.87
C GLY A 163 3.38 1.72 8.34
N PRO A 164 4.32 2.06 7.45
CA PRO A 164 5.72 2.24 7.81
C PRO A 164 5.95 3.49 8.66
N LYS A 165 6.97 3.45 9.53
CA LYS A 165 7.53 4.66 10.13
C LYS A 165 8.47 5.31 9.12
N TYR A 166 8.20 6.56 8.76
CA TYR A 166 8.97 7.26 7.76
C TYR A 166 10.27 7.84 8.34
N ASN A 167 11.36 7.57 7.65
CA ASN A 167 12.65 8.18 7.90
C ASN A 167 13.27 8.48 6.54
N VAL A 168 13.80 9.70 6.34
CA VAL A 168 14.43 10.13 5.10
C VAL A 168 15.55 9.15 4.67
N LYS A 169 16.30 8.58 5.62
CA LYS A 169 17.35 7.58 5.34
C LYS A 169 16.82 6.28 4.74
N TYR A 170 15.56 5.96 4.98
CA TYR A 170 14.90 4.73 4.55
C TYR A 170 13.67 5.02 3.67
N GLN A 171 13.68 6.16 2.96
CA GLN A 171 12.55 6.62 2.14
C GLN A 171 12.04 5.51 1.22
N THR A 172 12.91 4.90 0.43
CA THR A 172 12.58 3.80 -0.48
C THR A 172 11.90 2.61 0.20
N ALA A 173 12.36 2.23 1.39
CA ALA A 173 11.77 1.13 2.14
C ALA A 173 10.38 1.51 2.64
N ALA A 174 10.20 2.75 3.12
CA ALA A 174 8.91 3.27 3.55
C ALA A 174 7.92 3.34 2.38
N GLU A 175 8.34 3.81 1.21
CA GLU A 175 7.48 3.85 0.01
C GLU A 175 7.01 2.46 -0.40
N ASN A 176 7.93 1.48 -0.43
CA ASN A 176 7.58 0.11 -0.76
C ASN A 176 6.65 -0.52 0.29
N SER A 177 6.92 -0.30 1.58
CA SER A 177 6.07 -0.79 2.66
C SER A 177 4.66 -0.18 2.63
N LEU A 178 4.53 1.11 2.33
CA LEU A 178 3.23 1.76 2.20
C LEU A 178 2.46 1.21 0.99
N HIS A 179 3.12 1.03 -0.15
CA HIS A 179 2.54 0.38 -1.32
C HIS A 179 2.06 -1.05 -0.98
N MET A 180 2.87 -1.83 -0.25
CA MET A 180 2.49 -3.17 0.21
C MET A 180 1.24 -3.16 1.11
N CYS A 181 1.04 -2.13 1.96
CA CYS A 181 -0.17 -2.02 2.77
C CYS A 181 -1.42 -1.96 1.86
N TYR A 182 -1.46 -1.00 0.92
CA TYR A 182 -2.59 -0.85 0.00
C TYR A 182 -2.79 -2.08 -0.90
N ARG A 183 -1.70 -2.61 -1.47
CA ARG A 183 -1.74 -3.82 -2.30
C ARG A 183 -2.32 -5.01 -1.54
N ASN A 184 -1.82 -5.28 -0.34
CA ASN A 184 -2.25 -6.43 0.45
C ASN A 184 -3.68 -6.27 0.97
N VAL A 185 -4.11 -5.05 1.30
CA VAL A 185 -5.51 -4.74 1.61
C VAL A 185 -6.42 -5.07 0.43
N LEU A 186 -6.09 -4.58 -0.77
CA LEU A 186 -6.86 -4.84 -1.98
C LEU A 186 -6.89 -6.33 -2.30
N GLN A 187 -5.74 -7.01 -2.18
CA GLN A 187 -5.66 -8.45 -2.35
C GLN A 187 -6.58 -9.19 -1.37
N LYS A 188 -6.62 -8.81 -0.08
CA LYS A 188 -7.55 -9.40 0.88
C LYS A 188 -9.00 -9.12 0.57
N ALA A 189 -9.32 -7.91 0.10
CA ALA A 189 -10.67 -7.59 -0.34
C ALA A 189 -11.14 -8.48 -1.50
N LYS A 190 -10.22 -8.79 -2.43
CA LYS A 190 -10.48 -9.74 -3.51
C LYS A 190 -10.68 -11.17 -2.99
N GLU A 191 -9.79 -11.65 -2.10
CA GLU A 191 -9.85 -13.01 -1.54
C GLU A 191 -11.14 -13.26 -0.74
N LEU A 192 -11.64 -12.24 -0.04
CA LEU A 192 -12.90 -12.29 0.70
C LEU A 192 -14.14 -11.99 -0.17
N ASN A 193 -13.95 -11.77 -1.47
CA ASN A 193 -15.00 -11.41 -2.43
C ASN A 193 -15.86 -10.22 -1.99
N LEU A 194 -15.20 -9.16 -1.48
CA LEU A 194 -15.86 -7.94 -1.04
C LEU A 194 -16.36 -7.13 -2.25
N GLN A 195 -17.52 -6.47 -2.11
CA GLN A 195 -18.04 -5.50 -3.07
C GLN A 195 -17.72 -4.07 -2.65
N THR A 196 -17.60 -3.80 -1.36
CA THR A 196 -17.37 -2.45 -0.84
C THR A 196 -16.25 -2.40 0.19
N LEU A 197 -15.34 -1.43 0.05
CA LEU A 197 -14.14 -1.32 0.86
C LEU A 197 -13.91 0.13 1.30
N GLY A 198 -13.74 0.36 2.60
CA GLY A 198 -13.31 1.64 3.16
C GLY A 198 -11.80 1.65 3.38
N LEU A 199 -11.09 2.59 2.75
CA LEU A 199 -9.65 2.82 2.95
C LEU A 199 -9.46 4.07 3.81
N CYS A 200 -8.72 3.95 4.92
CA CYS A 200 -8.24 5.10 5.68
C CYS A 200 -6.88 5.59 5.14
N VAL A 201 -6.45 6.78 5.59
CA VAL A 201 -5.10 7.30 5.32
C VAL A 201 -4.08 6.53 6.18
N ILE A 202 -3.38 5.57 5.56
CA ILE A 202 -2.39 4.71 6.25
C ILE A 202 -1.12 5.50 6.58
N ASN A 203 -0.78 6.47 5.74
CA ASN A 203 0.40 7.35 5.87
C ASN A 203 0.15 8.49 6.87
N SER A 204 -0.08 8.16 8.14
CA SER A 204 -0.41 9.17 9.15
C SER A 204 0.76 10.08 9.52
N VAL A 205 0.43 11.31 9.90
CA VAL A 205 1.37 12.32 10.42
C VAL A 205 2.17 11.79 11.62
N ARG A 206 1.57 10.94 12.46
CA ARG A 206 2.24 10.33 13.61
C ARG A 206 3.42 9.43 13.22
N ARG A 207 3.37 8.84 12.02
CA ARG A 207 4.46 8.04 11.44
C ARG A 207 5.46 8.89 10.67
N ASN A 208 5.33 10.22 10.74
CA ASN A 208 6.19 11.21 10.09
C ASN A 208 6.24 11.08 8.57
N TYR A 209 5.22 10.46 7.97
CA TYR A 209 5.15 10.21 6.53
C TYR A 209 4.65 11.49 5.82
N PRO A 210 5.36 12.01 4.79
CA PRO A 210 4.89 13.17 4.04
C PRO A 210 3.53 12.87 3.38
N PRO A 211 2.47 13.63 3.72
CA PRO A 211 1.11 13.25 3.37
C PRO A 211 0.86 13.28 1.85
N ASP A 212 1.48 14.21 1.14
CA ASP A 212 1.49 14.31 -0.32
C ASP A 212 2.10 13.04 -0.98
N ARG A 213 3.30 12.62 -0.53
CA ARG A 213 3.97 11.43 -1.05
C ARG A 213 3.18 10.16 -0.75
N GLY A 214 2.58 10.09 0.44
CA GLY A 214 1.75 8.97 0.85
C GLY A 214 0.48 8.85 0.01
N ALA A 215 -0.19 9.98 -0.26
CA ALA A 215 -1.37 10.04 -1.10
C ALA A 215 -1.07 9.63 -2.55
N HIS A 216 0.06 10.06 -3.14
CA HIS A 216 0.49 9.59 -4.47
C HIS A 216 0.61 8.06 -4.53
N ILE A 217 1.19 7.41 -3.51
CA ILE A 217 1.31 5.95 -3.45
C ILE A 217 -0.05 5.28 -3.30
N ALA A 218 -0.91 5.82 -2.44
CA ALA A 218 -2.26 5.31 -2.23
C ALA A 218 -3.09 5.32 -3.52
N LEU A 219 -3.17 6.48 -4.17
CA LEU A 219 -3.99 6.69 -5.36
C LEU A 219 -3.45 5.94 -6.57
N ARG A 220 -2.13 5.93 -6.77
CA ARG A 220 -1.50 5.15 -7.83
C ARG A 220 -1.75 3.66 -7.66
N THR A 221 -1.54 3.13 -6.45
CA THR A 221 -1.75 1.71 -6.16
C THR A 221 -3.21 1.34 -6.39
N LEU A 222 -4.13 2.14 -5.87
CA LEU A 222 -5.57 1.93 -6.07
C LEU A 222 -5.94 1.95 -7.56
N ARG A 223 -5.49 2.97 -8.31
CA ARG A 223 -5.78 3.12 -9.73
C ARG A 223 -5.34 1.89 -10.53
N ARG A 224 -4.09 1.44 -10.36
CA ARG A 224 -3.55 0.28 -11.08
C ARG A 224 -4.28 -1.01 -10.74
N HIS A 225 -4.70 -1.20 -9.49
CA HIS A 225 -5.43 -2.41 -9.10
C HIS A 225 -6.87 -2.40 -9.63
N LEU A 226 -7.56 -1.26 -9.61
CA LEU A 226 -8.93 -1.16 -10.14
C LEU A 226 -8.97 -1.33 -11.67
N GLU A 227 -7.88 -1.04 -12.38
CA GLU A 227 -7.73 -1.33 -13.82
C GLU A 227 -7.71 -2.83 -14.14
N LEU A 228 -7.34 -3.68 -13.19
CA LEU A 228 -7.26 -5.12 -13.41
C LEU A 228 -8.65 -5.76 -13.41
N PRO A 229 -8.99 -6.64 -14.38
CA PRO A 229 -10.29 -7.30 -14.45
C PRO A 229 -10.68 -8.08 -13.18
N SER A 230 -9.67 -8.53 -12.43
CA SER A 230 -9.89 -9.30 -11.20
C SER A 230 -10.41 -8.50 -10.00
N TYR A 231 -10.56 -7.18 -10.16
CA TYR A 231 -11.19 -6.28 -9.18
C TYR A 231 -12.53 -5.74 -9.71
N SER A 232 -13.13 -6.42 -10.71
CA SER A 232 -14.43 -6.05 -11.25
C SER A 232 -15.54 -6.13 -10.20
N GLN A 233 -15.48 -7.06 -9.24
CA GLN A 233 -16.50 -7.20 -8.19
C GLN A 233 -16.56 -6.06 -7.18
N LEU A 234 -15.48 -5.26 -7.03
CA LEU A 234 -15.51 -4.10 -6.15
C LEU A 234 -16.37 -3.00 -6.78
N ASP A 235 -17.55 -2.78 -6.21
CA ASP A 235 -18.49 -1.73 -6.60
C ASP A 235 -18.06 -0.36 -6.07
N ALA A 236 -17.56 -0.29 -4.83
CA ALA A 236 -17.17 0.96 -4.20
C ALA A 236 -15.89 0.84 -3.37
N VAL A 237 -14.97 1.79 -3.56
CA VAL A 237 -13.83 2.03 -2.68
C VAL A 237 -13.95 3.44 -2.12
N VAL A 238 -14.22 3.53 -0.82
CA VAL A 238 -14.38 4.78 -0.08
C VAL A 238 -13.05 5.18 0.51
N LEU A 239 -12.45 6.25 0.00
CA LEU A 239 -11.31 6.93 0.60
C LEU A 239 -11.81 7.80 1.75
N ALA A 240 -11.80 7.24 2.96
CA ALA A 240 -12.17 7.94 4.18
C ALA A 240 -10.97 8.74 4.71
N VAL A 241 -11.07 10.07 4.64
CA VAL A 241 -10.02 11.01 5.02
C VAL A 241 -10.48 11.88 6.20
N ASP A 242 -9.54 12.35 7.00
CA ASP A 242 -9.79 13.42 7.98
C ASP A 242 -9.60 14.80 7.31
N ASN A 243 -10.09 15.86 7.95
CA ASN A 243 -9.98 17.25 7.44
C ASN A 243 -8.56 17.66 7.00
N VAL A 244 -7.53 17.13 7.67
CA VAL A 244 -6.13 17.47 7.39
C VAL A 244 -5.62 16.91 6.06
N ASP A 245 -6.20 15.82 5.59
CA ASP A 245 -5.80 15.14 4.35
C ASP A 245 -6.74 15.47 3.17
N LEU A 246 -7.94 15.98 3.45
CA LEU A 246 -8.98 16.22 2.44
C LEU A 246 -8.47 17.03 1.25
N SER A 247 -7.87 18.19 1.48
CA SER A 247 -7.38 19.05 0.39
C SER A 247 -6.27 18.41 -0.44
N ILE A 248 -5.45 17.54 0.17
CA ILE A 248 -4.42 16.78 -0.56
C ILE A 248 -5.10 15.81 -1.52
N TYR A 249 -6.09 15.06 -1.05
CA TYR A 249 -6.81 14.12 -1.90
C TYR A 249 -7.67 14.82 -2.96
N GLU A 250 -8.27 15.98 -2.69
CA GLU A 250 -9.01 16.77 -3.68
C GLU A 250 -8.13 17.24 -4.84
N VAL A 251 -6.88 17.62 -4.57
CA VAL A 251 -5.91 18.05 -5.57
C VAL A 251 -5.33 16.85 -6.34
N LEU A 252 -5.05 15.73 -5.65
CA LEU A 252 -4.35 14.60 -6.25
C LEU A 252 -5.27 13.58 -6.95
N LEU A 253 -6.52 13.38 -6.51
CA LEU A 253 -7.44 12.44 -7.15
C LEU A 253 -7.60 12.67 -8.66
N PRO A 254 -7.84 13.91 -9.15
CA PRO A 254 -7.98 14.18 -10.58
C PRO A 254 -6.77 13.74 -11.42
N LEU A 255 -5.58 13.66 -10.82
CA LEU A 255 -4.37 13.24 -11.53
C LEU A 255 -4.35 11.73 -11.83
N TYR A 256 -4.98 10.93 -10.97
CA TYR A 256 -5.04 9.45 -11.09
C TYR A 256 -6.39 8.95 -11.61
N PHE A 257 -7.46 9.70 -11.32
CA PHE A 257 -8.84 9.44 -11.71
C PHE A 257 -9.39 10.69 -12.38
N PRO A 258 -8.85 11.11 -13.54
CA PRO A 258 -9.39 12.28 -14.25
C PRO A 258 -10.85 12.03 -14.60
N ARG A 259 -11.69 13.06 -14.45
CA ARG A 259 -13.14 13.04 -14.70
C ARG A 259 -13.51 13.63 -16.06
N SER A 260 -12.58 14.31 -16.71
CA SER A 260 -12.74 14.89 -18.04
C SER A 260 -11.43 14.84 -18.83
N SER A 261 -11.52 15.03 -20.14
CA SER A 261 -10.34 15.13 -21.01
C SER A 261 -9.43 16.30 -20.62
N ALA A 262 -9.96 17.36 -20.00
CA ALA A 262 -9.17 18.48 -19.52
C ALA A 262 -8.31 18.10 -18.29
N GLU A 263 -8.89 17.41 -17.31
CA GLU A 263 -8.14 16.88 -16.15
C GLU A 263 -7.10 15.85 -16.59
N GLU A 264 -7.46 14.99 -17.55
CA GLU A 264 -6.53 14.03 -18.14
C GLU A 264 -5.34 14.76 -18.80
N ALA A 265 -5.60 15.79 -19.61
CA ALA A 265 -4.56 16.56 -20.28
C ALA A 265 -3.62 17.27 -19.28
N GLN A 266 -4.18 17.78 -18.17
CA GLN A 266 -3.43 18.45 -17.11
C GLN A 266 -2.61 17.47 -16.26
N SER A 267 -3.09 16.24 -16.06
CA SER A 267 -2.39 15.23 -15.27
C SER A 267 -0.98 14.95 -15.80
N ARG A 268 -0.76 15.06 -17.11
CA ARG A 268 0.57 14.93 -17.75
C ARG A 268 1.61 15.93 -17.24
N TRP A 269 1.17 17.09 -16.77
CA TRP A 269 2.03 18.15 -16.27
C TRP A 269 2.26 18.03 -14.77
N LEU A 270 1.22 17.64 -14.03
CA LEU A 270 1.21 17.66 -12.56
C LEU A 270 1.60 16.33 -11.91
N LEU A 271 1.52 15.21 -12.64
CA LEU A 271 1.96 13.92 -12.12
C LEU A 271 3.48 13.92 -11.90
N PRO A 272 3.96 13.31 -10.80
CA PRO A 272 5.40 13.14 -10.58
C PRO A 272 6.04 12.31 -11.69
N ALA A 273 7.34 12.48 -11.90
CA ALA A 273 8.08 11.70 -12.90
C ALA A 273 8.02 10.19 -12.62
N ASP A 274 8.08 9.78 -11.34
CA ASP A 274 7.80 8.40 -10.95
C ASP A 274 6.29 8.15 -10.89
N ILE A 275 5.79 7.40 -11.88
CA ILE A 275 4.39 6.92 -11.96
C ILE A 275 4.24 5.48 -11.51
N GLY A 276 5.26 4.93 -10.83
CA GLY A 276 5.31 3.56 -10.34
C GLY A 276 5.31 2.51 -11.45
N GLY A 277 5.43 1.24 -11.04
CA GLY A 277 5.36 0.11 -11.94
C GLY A 277 3.93 -0.29 -12.31
N SER A 278 3.79 -1.50 -12.83
CA SER A 278 2.52 -2.01 -13.39
C SER A 278 1.41 -2.17 -12.36
N LEU A 279 1.76 -2.40 -11.09
CA LEU A 279 0.84 -2.51 -9.96
C LEU A 279 0.90 -1.27 -9.05
N GLY A 280 1.61 -0.23 -9.46
CA GLY A 280 1.80 1.01 -8.70
C GLY A 280 2.97 0.98 -7.71
N GLU A 281 3.77 -0.08 -7.73
CA GLU A 281 4.98 -0.23 -6.92
C GLU A 281 5.99 0.90 -7.18
N PRO A 282 6.73 1.38 -6.18
CA PRO A 282 7.81 2.34 -6.40
C PRO A 282 8.91 1.74 -7.29
N VAL A 283 9.34 2.45 -8.34
CA VAL A 283 10.39 1.99 -9.24
C VAL A 283 11.75 2.48 -8.76
N LEU A 284 12.64 1.54 -8.46
CA LEU A 284 14.01 1.85 -8.05
C LEU A 284 14.97 1.51 -9.19
N PRO A 285 15.57 2.52 -9.87
CA PRO A 285 16.46 2.28 -11.00
C PRO A 285 17.69 1.46 -10.61
N ASP A 286 18.21 1.64 -9.38
CA ASP A 286 19.44 0.98 -8.91
C ASP A 286 19.27 -0.51 -8.56
N ARG A 287 18.04 -1.05 -8.61
CA ARG A 287 17.75 -2.48 -8.33
C ARG A 287 17.29 -3.26 -9.56
N GLN A 288 17.27 -2.65 -10.74
CA GLN A 288 17.00 -3.37 -11.98
C GLN A 288 18.23 -4.20 -12.35
N ILE A 289 18.09 -5.53 -12.31
CA ILE A 289 19.14 -6.45 -12.75
C ILE A 289 19.37 -6.19 -14.24
N ARG A 290 20.49 -5.55 -14.57
CA ARG A 290 20.98 -5.51 -15.95
C ARG A 290 21.49 -6.90 -16.26
N ILE A 291 20.68 -7.71 -16.94
CA ILE A 291 21.18 -8.94 -17.54
C ILE A 291 22.09 -8.49 -18.68
N ILE A 292 23.39 -8.44 -18.41
CA ILE A 292 24.41 -8.27 -19.43
C ILE A 292 24.65 -9.69 -19.94
N ASP A 293 24.36 -9.97 -21.21
CA ASP A 293 24.77 -11.22 -21.82
C ASP A 293 26.28 -11.36 -21.67
N ASN A 294 26.72 -12.47 -21.08
CA ASN A 294 28.13 -12.71 -20.79
C ASN A 294 28.93 -12.73 -22.12
N PRO A 295 29.86 -11.79 -22.37
CA PRO A 295 30.56 -11.67 -23.66
C PRO A 295 31.53 -12.82 -23.95
N HIS A 296 31.70 -13.79 -23.04
CA HIS A 296 32.66 -14.88 -23.15
C HIS A 296 32.21 -16.07 -24.03
N HIS A 297 31.03 -16.05 -24.66
CA HIS A 297 30.60 -17.12 -25.58
C HIS A 297 30.76 -16.81 -27.08
N ALA A 298 31.45 -15.74 -27.45
CA ALA A 298 31.72 -15.41 -28.87
C ALA A 298 33.14 -15.78 -29.37
N LEU A 299 33.99 -16.39 -28.53
CA LEU A 299 35.38 -16.71 -28.89
C LEU A 299 35.76 -18.16 -28.56
N THR A 300 35.18 -19.11 -29.29
CA THR A 300 35.86 -20.38 -29.56
C THR A 300 35.71 -20.75 -31.03
N GLY A 301 36.66 -20.22 -31.82
CA GLY A 301 37.44 -20.98 -32.78
C GLY A 301 36.71 -21.82 -33.81
N LYS A 302 36.65 -21.28 -35.03
CA LYS A 302 36.74 -22.09 -36.25
C LYS A 302 37.94 -23.04 -36.13
N CYS A 303 37.71 -24.35 -36.18
CA CYS A 303 38.73 -25.32 -36.59
C CYS A 303 38.10 -26.20 -37.66
N SER A 304 38.44 -25.89 -38.91
CA SER A 304 38.15 -26.68 -40.09
C SER A 304 39.20 -27.78 -40.22
N LEU A 305 38.81 -29.04 -40.02
CA LEU A 305 39.52 -30.20 -40.57
C LEU A 305 38.50 -31.23 -41.07
N GLN A 306 38.67 -31.59 -42.34
CA GLN A 306 37.85 -32.51 -43.13
C GLN A 306 38.02 -33.99 -42.71
N PRO A 307 37.13 -34.90 -43.16
CA PRO A 307 37.06 -36.28 -42.67
C PRO A 307 38.02 -37.20 -43.44
N ALA A 308 38.71 -38.09 -42.72
CA ALA A 308 39.43 -39.22 -43.30
C ALA A 308 38.81 -40.53 -42.79
N ALA A 309 38.37 -41.36 -43.74
CA ALA A 309 37.81 -42.68 -43.53
C ALA A 309 38.88 -43.70 -43.12
N ALA A 310 38.53 -44.61 -42.22
CA ALA A 310 39.14 -45.94 -42.14
C ALA A 310 38.09 -46.95 -41.63
N GLN A 311 37.92 -48.01 -42.41
CA GLN A 311 36.95 -49.09 -42.28
C GLN A 311 37.47 -50.22 -41.36
N CYS A 312 36.54 -51.17 -41.09
CA CYS A 312 36.72 -52.56 -40.65
C CYS A 312 36.82 -52.78 -39.12
N SER A 313 36.16 -53.76 -38.50
CA SER A 313 35.36 -54.91 -38.96
C SER A 313 34.60 -55.52 -37.76
N ALA A 314 33.42 -56.10 -38.01
CA ALA A 314 32.59 -56.92 -37.09
C ALA A 314 33.34 -58.20 -36.60
N PRO A 315 32.84 -59.08 -35.69
CA PRO A 315 31.44 -59.25 -35.24
C PRO A 315 31.18 -59.57 -33.73
N CYS A 316 29.90 -59.60 -33.37
CA CYS A 316 29.34 -60.02 -32.10
C CYS A 316 29.58 -61.51 -31.76
N LYS A 317 29.83 -61.83 -30.47
CA LYS A 317 29.32 -63.00 -29.73
C LYS A 317 29.69 -62.94 -28.24
N GLY A 318 28.71 -63.22 -27.36
CA GLY A 318 28.93 -64.00 -26.12
C GLY A 318 28.92 -63.29 -24.75
N ASN A 319 27.78 -63.37 -24.07
CA ASN A 319 27.52 -63.58 -22.63
C ASN A 319 28.41 -62.97 -21.52
N GLY A 320 27.76 -62.31 -20.55
CA GLY A 320 28.29 -62.13 -19.19
C GLY A 320 27.60 -61.02 -18.40
N ALA A 321 26.80 -61.39 -17.40
CA ALA A 321 26.02 -60.50 -16.53
C ALA A 321 26.89 -59.57 -15.66
N LEU A 322 26.45 -58.32 -15.45
CA LEU A 322 26.71 -57.58 -14.20
C LEU A 322 25.81 -56.33 -14.08
N THR A 323 25.14 -56.23 -12.94
CA THR A 323 24.16 -55.22 -12.54
C THR A 323 24.80 -53.86 -12.20
N LYS A 324 24.12 -52.75 -12.50
CA LYS A 324 24.45 -51.40 -11.98
C LYS A 324 23.19 -50.68 -11.45
N PRO A 325 23.27 -49.97 -10.31
CA PRO A 325 22.18 -49.26 -9.66
C PRO A 325 22.07 -47.76 -10.06
N PRO A 326 21.01 -47.02 -9.66
CA PRO A 326 20.75 -45.65 -10.10
C PRO A 326 21.46 -44.59 -9.26
N CYS A 327 21.90 -43.50 -9.92
CA CYS A 327 22.51 -42.33 -9.32
C CYS A 327 21.47 -41.37 -8.71
N ARG A 328 21.64 -41.04 -7.41
CA ARG A 328 21.03 -39.89 -6.72
C ARG A 328 22.00 -38.70 -6.77
N ILE A 329 21.50 -37.53 -7.17
CA ILE A 329 22.22 -36.25 -7.14
C ILE A 329 22.14 -35.68 -5.71
N ARG A 330 23.31 -35.32 -5.16
CA ARG A 330 23.52 -34.78 -3.81
C ARG A 330 23.67 -33.26 -3.90
N ALA A 331 23.00 -32.53 -3.01
CA ALA A 331 23.23 -31.12 -2.75
C ALA A 331 24.64 -30.88 -2.18
N SER A 332 25.29 -29.81 -2.64
CA SER A 332 26.63 -29.41 -2.21
C SER A 332 26.53 -28.31 -1.15
N SER A 333 27.06 -28.60 0.04
CA SER A 333 27.44 -27.62 1.06
C SER A 333 28.93 -27.82 1.36
N ARG A 334 29.73 -26.75 1.26
CA ARG A 334 31.10 -26.66 1.81
C ARG A 334 31.27 -25.25 2.40
N VAL A 335 31.47 -25.09 3.74
CA VAL A 335 32.73 -25.23 4.52
C VAL A 335 33.47 -23.86 4.57
N LEU A 336 34.00 -23.29 5.66
CA LEU A 336 34.34 -23.67 7.05
C LEU A 336 34.72 -22.39 7.84
N SER A 337 34.60 -22.41 9.18
CA SER A 337 35.68 -22.09 10.15
C SER A 337 35.13 -22.24 11.59
N GLN A 338 35.49 -23.28 12.34
CA GLN A 338 36.53 -23.30 13.41
C GLN A 338 36.17 -22.45 14.65
N ILE A 339 36.34 -22.80 15.94
CA ILE A 339 36.78 -23.94 16.78
C ILE A 339 36.26 -23.55 18.19
N GLY A 340 35.84 -24.49 19.04
CA GLY A 340 35.56 -24.18 20.45
C GLY A 340 34.84 -25.28 21.23
N THR A 341 35.64 -26.19 21.78
CA THR A 341 35.37 -27.18 22.85
C THR A 341 34.27 -26.83 23.86
N ILE A 342 33.45 -27.81 24.26
CA ILE A 342 33.26 -28.27 25.67
C ILE A 342 32.41 -29.56 25.72
N GLY A 343 33.01 -30.58 26.34
CA GLY A 343 32.45 -31.61 27.24
C GLY A 343 31.01 -32.12 27.08
N CYS A 344 30.90 -33.38 26.69
CA CYS A 344 29.76 -34.27 26.92
C CYS A 344 29.83 -34.85 28.35
N SER A 345 28.71 -34.88 29.10
CA SER A 345 28.43 -35.95 30.08
C SER A 345 26.98 -35.97 30.59
N ARG A 346 26.31 -37.07 30.25
CA ARG A 346 25.43 -37.94 31.07
C ARG A 346 24.06 -37.46 31.58
N ALA A 347 23.04 -38.08 30.96
CA ALA A 347 21.85 -38.74 31.51
C ALA A 347 21.66 -38.79 33.04
N TYR A 348 20.42 -38.52 33.50
CA TYR A 348 19.49 -39.53 34.07
C TYR A 348 18.13 -38.88 34.39
N MET A 349 17.03 -39.56 34.07
CA MET A 349 15.68 -39.31 34.63
C MET A 349 15.56 -39.94 36.02
N PRO A 350 14.56 -39.55 36.82
CA PRO A 350 13.55 -40.55 37.17
C PRO A 350 12.10 -40.05 37.16
N LEU A 351 11.21 -41.00 36.88
CA LEU A 351 9.76 -40.96 37.11
C LEU A 351 9.47 -41.08 38.61
N THR A 352 8.51 -40.29 39.09
CA THR A 352 7.91 -40.40 40.42
C THR A 352 6.64 -41.24 40.38
N SER A 353 6.42 -41.92 41.51
CA SER A 353 5.27 -42.70 41.95
C SER A 353 3.92 -42.00 41.83
#